data_AF-A0A2H6FX69-F1
#
_entry.id   AF-A0A2H6FX69-F1
#
_cell.length_a   1.000
_cell.length_b   1.000
_cell.length_c   1.000
_cell.angle_alpha   90.00
_cell.angle_beta   90.00
_cell.angle_gamma   90.00
#
_symmetry.space_group_name_H-M   'P 1'
#
loop_
_entity.id
_entity.type
_entity.pdbx_description
1 polymer ?
#
loop_
_entity_poly.entity_id
_entity_poly.type
_entity_poly.pdbx_seq_one_letter_code
_entity_poly.pdbx_strand_id
1 'polypeptide(L)'
;MGIFSYKHIEYSNNLWWQFTFAGDAPRFLRATVGAVVVILVISTAKLLRPVTPEFSLPASSDLEKIHSITAESRNTSANLAFLGDKSLLFSGSGNSFIMYGVEGRSWIAMGDPIGPNEETAELAWRFLEMCDRYNGWTVFYEAGTENLQLYSDLGLTFVKLGEEARVLLETFSLKGHKHKDMRHVLNKLDREGCSFEIMPPETVSVILPELKTVSDAWLEEKKTGEKGFSPGFFNDEYLKRFPAAVVKREGKIIAFTNIWTVAGKEELSIDLMRYLPDAPHGTMDYLFIRLILWGKQEGYKWFNLGMAPLSGLEDHALAPLWSRLGAFVFRHGEHFYNCQGLRQYKEKFDPEWQPKYVAYPCGLSLPRILTNIASLISRGPAGILTK
;
A
#
# COMPACT_ATOMS: atom_id res chain seq x y z
N MET A 1 50.33 2.47 25.64
CA MET A 1 51.54 2.27 24.82
C MET A 1 52.16 3.58 24.35
N GLY A 2 51.46 4.48 23.65
CA GLY A 2 52.06 5.73 23.13
C GLY A 2 52.52 6.74 24.19
N ILE A 3 51.70 7.01 25.21
CA ILE A 3 52.02 7.97 26.30
C ILE A 3 53.25 7.52 27.13
N PHE A 4 53.53 6.22 27.16
CA PHE A 4 54.67 5.66 27.90
C PHE A 4 56.00 5.71 27.11
N SER A 5 55.94 5.90 25.79
CA SER A 5 57.13 5.91 24.92
C SER A 5 57.77 7.29 24.73
N TYR A 6 57.09 8.38 25.13
CA TYR A 6 57.51 9.76 24.83
C TYR A 6 57.66 10.61 26.10
N LYS A 7 58.22 10.03 27.16
CA LYS A 7 58.44 10.72 28.45
C LYS A 7 59.58 11.77 28.44
N HIS A 8 60.34 11.87 27.35
CA HIS A 8 61.48 12.80 27.19
C HIS A 8 61.46 13.51 25.84
N ILE A 9 60.49 14.39 25.60
CA ILE A 9 60.58 15.38 24.51
C ILE A 9 60.47 16.76 25.15
N GLU A 10 61.45 17.63 24.88
CA GLU A 10 61.46 19.02 25.30
C GLU A 10 60.22 19.76 24.77
N TYR A 11 59.57 20.56 25.63
CA TYR A 11 58.43 21.38 25.25
C TYR A 11 58.85 22.40 24.18
N SER A 12 58.34 22.22 22.96
CA SER A 12 58.53 23.15 21.84
C SER A 12 57.37 24.13 21.76
N ASN A 13 57.66 25.43 21.79
CA ASN A 13 56.69 26.55 21.70
C ASN A 13 56.19 26.83 20.27
N ASN A 14 56.05 25.80 19.42
CA ASN A 14 55.59 26.00 18.04
C ASN A 14 54.07 25.95 17.91
N LEU A 15 53.52 26.84 17.08
CA LEU A 15 52.09 26.97 16.84
C LEU A 15 51.52 25.72 16.16
N TRP A 16 50.38 25.24 16.65
CA TRP A 16 49.78 23.94 16.34
C TRP A 16 49.53 23.65 14.85
N TRP A 17 49.41 24.67 13.99
CA TRP A 17 49.21 24.50 12.55
C TRP A 17 50.48 24.25 11.74
N GLN A 18 51.68 24.41 12.31
CA GLN A 18 52.95 24.05 11.65
C GLN A 18 53.30 22.55 11.78
N PHE A 19 52.61 21.82 12.65
CA PHE A 19 52.89 20.40 12.94
C PHE A 19 52.31 19.43 11.89
N THR A 20 51.43 19.89 11.02
CA THR A 20 50.60 19.00 10.18
C THR A 20 51.21 18.64 8.83
N PHE A 21 52.16 19.41 8.30
CA PHE A 21 52.63 19.20 6.92
C PHE A 21 54.09 18.76 6.73
N ALA A 22 54.99 18.90 7.72
CA ALA A 22 56.41 18.56 7.53
C ALA A 22 57.15 17.95 8.74
N GLY A 23 56.46 17.60 9.84
CA GLY A 23 57.11 17.08 11.05
C GLY A 23 56.94 15.56 11.24
N ASP A 24 57.97 14.93 11.83
CA ASP A 24 57.97 13.57 12.41
C ASP A 24 56.99 13.46 13.61
N ALA A 25 55.74 13.81 13.38
CA ALA A 25 54.65 13.57 14.31
C ALA A 25 54.55 12.05 14.51
N PRO A 26 54.66 11.54 15.76
CA PRO A 26 54.52 10.13 16.05
C PRO A 26 53.26 9.58 15.38
N ARG A 27 53.35 8.41 14.73
CA ARG A 27 52.19 7.76 14.07
C ARG A 27 50.97 7.69 14.99
N PHE A 28 51.21 7.60 16.30
CA PHE A 28 50.21 7.66 17.35
C PHE A 28 49.41 8.98 17.39
N LEU A 29 50.06 10.14 17.24
CA LEU A 29 49.41 11.45 17.25
C LEU A 29 48.50 11.62 16.03
N ARG A 30 48.98 11.20 14.84
CA ARG A 30 48.19 11.20 13.60
C ARG A 30 46.97 10.27 13.70
N ALA A 31 47.15 9.07 14.27
CA ALA A 31 46.04 8.14 14.51
C ALA A 31 45.01 8.72 15.49
N THR A 32 45.46 9.44 16.54
CA THR A 32 44.57 10.05 17.53
C THR A 32 43.75 11.18 16.92
N VAL A 33 44.38 12.06 16.12
CA VAL A 33 43.67 13.13 15.39
C VAL A 33 42.65 12.52 14.42
N GLY A 34 43.03 11.48 13.67
CA GLY A 34 42.11 10.77 12.79
C GLY A 34 40.90 10.19 13.53
N ALA A 35 41.11 9.56 14.68
CA ALA A 35 40.04 9.03 15.52
C ALA A 35 39.10 10.13 16.04
N VAL A 36 39.65 11.27 16.47
CA VAL A 36 38.86 12.43 16.92
C VAL A 36 38.03 13.00 15.78
N VAL A 37 38.59 13.12 14.57
CA VAL A 37 37.85 13.57 13.38
C VAL A 37 36.72 12.61 13.04
N VAL A 38 36.96 11.29 13.07
CA VAL A 38 35.92 10.28 12.84
C VAL A 38 34.81 10.37 13.90
N ILE A 39 35.16 10.50 15.18
CA ILE A 39 34.19 10.66 16.26
C ILE A 39 33.39 11.96 16.08
N LEU A 40 34.05 13.07 15.74
CA LEU A 40 33.38 14.35 15.48
C LEU A 40 32.39 14.21 14.33
N VAL A 41 32.79 13.61 13.21
CA VAL A 41 31.92 13.36 12.06
C VAL A 41 30.73 12.46 12.44
N ILE A 42 30.95 11.38 13.18
CA ILE A 42 29.86 10.49 13.65
C ILE A 42 28.93 11.22 14.62
N SER A 43 29.47 11.99 15.56
CA SER A 43 28.71 12.74 16.55
C SER A 43 27.89 13.85 15.90
N THR A 44 28.46 14.62 14.99
CA THR A 44 27.75 15.63 14.21
C THR A 44 26.69 14.99 13.32
N ALA A 45 26.99 13.86 12.66
CA ALA A 45 26.01 13.12 11.88
C ALA A 45 24.86 12.56 12.74
N LYS A 46 25.14 12.17 14.00
CA LYS A 46 24.11 11.75 14.96
C LYS A 46 23.29 12.93 15.50
N LEU A 47 23.91 14.08 15.74
CA LEU A 47 23.22 15.29 16.20
C LEU A 47 22.33 15.90 15.11
N LEU A 48 22.80 15.86 13.86
CA LEU A 48 22.04 16.29 12.68
C LEU A 48 21.12 15.19 12.15
N ARG A 49 21.04 14.03 12.82
CA ARG A 49 20.10 12.98 12.43
C ARG A 49 18.69 13.52 12.62
N PRO A 50 17.80 13.39 11.62
CA PRO A 50 16.41 13.82 11.77
C PRO A 50 15.79 13.16 13.00
N VAL A 51 14.97 13.93 13.72
CA VAL A 51 14.13 13.43 14.80
C VAL A 51 13.35 12.23 14.27
N THR A 52 13.35 11.12 14.99
CA THR A 52 12.47 10.00 14.65
C THR A 52 11.05 10.44 14.98
N PRO A 53 10.15 10.57 14.00
CA PRO A 53 8.75 10.89 14.25
C PRO A 53 8.14 9.87 15.23
N GLU A 54 7.29 10.33 16.13
CA GLU A 54 6.41 9.46 16.89
C GLU A 54 5.25 9.04 15.99
N PHE A 55 5.22 7.75 15.63
CA PHE A 55 4.12 7.18 14.86
C PHE A 55 3.03 6.71 15.81
N SER A 56 1.88 7.39 15.77
CA SER A 56 0.68 6.91 16.41
C SER A 56 -0.21 6.21 15.39
N LEU A 57 -0.61 4.99 15.71
CA LEU A 57 -1.74 4.35 15.07
C LEU A 57 -3.04 5.08 15.45
N PRO A 58 -4.11 4.96 14.65
CA PRO A 58 -5.36 5.64 14.92
C PRO A 58 -5.88 5.25 16.31
N ALA A 59 -6.24 6.24 17.11
CA ALA A 59 -6.88 5.97 18.39
C ALA A 59 -8.33 5.54 18.16
N SER A 60 -8.94 4.86 19.13
CA SER A 60 -10.38 4.52 19.05
C SER A 60 -11.26 5.76 18.87
N SER A 61 -10.82 6.93 19.36
CA SER A 61 -11.50 8.22 19.17
C SER A 61 -11.48 8.72 17.72
N ASP A 62 -10.56 8.24 16.89
CA ASP A 62 -10.47 8.64 15.47
C ASP A 62 -11.46 7.87 14.61
N LEU A 63 -11.98 6.72 15.09
CA LEU A 63 -12.89 5.86 14.33
C LEU A 63 -14.18 6.56 13.91
N GLU A 64 -14.72 7.45 14.75
CA GLU A 64 -15.92 8.23 14.42
C GLU A 64 -15.66 9.18 13.25
N LYS A 65 -14.49 9.84 13.22
CA LYS A 65 -14.08 10.72 12.12
C LYS A 65 -13.83 9.92 10.84
N ILE A 66 -13.15 8.78 10.95
CA ILE A 66 -12.95 7.90 9.79
C ILE A 66 -14.30 7.48 9.22
N HIS A 67 -15.26 7.12 10.08
CA HIS A 67 -16.60 6.73 9.64
C HIS A 67 -17.34 7.85 8.93
N SER A 68 -17.35 9.07 9.46
CA SER A 68 -18.03 10.20 8.79
C SER A 68 -17.40 10.52 7.44
N ILE A 69 -16.07 10.56 7.36
CA ILE A 69 -15.35 10.92 6.13
C ILE A 69 -15.49 9.81 5.07
N THR A 70 -15.37 8.54 5.47
CA THR A 70 -15.50 7.39 4.56
C THR A 70 -16.92 7.23 4.01
N ALA A 71 -17.95 7.58 4.80
CA ALA A 71 -19.34 7.54 4.35
C ALA A 71 -19.63 8.52 3.19
N GLU A 72 -18.97 9.69 3.19
CA GLU A 72 -19.11 10.70 2.14
C GLU A 72 -18.16 10.48 0.95
N SER A 73 -17.18 9.57 1.10
CA SER A 73 -16.24 9.23 0.03
C SER A 73 -16.94 8.61 -1.18
N ARG A 74 -16.44 8.94 -2.37
CA ARG A 74 -16.84 8.30 -3.63
C ARG A 74 -16.00 7.07 -3.97
N ASN A 75 -14.85 6.91 -3.33
CA ASN A 75 -13.89 5.83 -3.57
C ASN A 75 -13.86 4.88 -2.38
N THR A 76 -13.88 3.58 -2.69
CA THR A 76 -13.89 2.49 -1.72
C THR A 76 -12.57 2.31 -0.95
N SER A 77 -11.44 2.78 -1.49
CA SER A 77 -10.10 2.70 -0.87
C SER A 77 -10.00 3.39 0.50
N ALA A 78 -10.86 4.38 0.77
CA ALA A 78 -10.92 5.04 2.07
C ALA A 78 -11.23 4.06 3.22
N ASN A 79 -11.89 2.93 2.92
CA ASN A 79 -12.17 1.87 3.89
C ASN A 79 -10.91 1.20 4.45
N LEU A 80 -9.75 1.33 3.80
CA LEU A 80 -8.46 0.87 4.35
C LEU A 80 -8.05 1.56 5.65
N ALA A 81 -8.59 2.75 5.94
CA ALA A 81 -8.32 3.46 7.19
C ALA A 81 -8.80 2.67 8.42
N PHE A 82 -9.84 1.86 8.28
CA PHE A 82 -10.36 1.02 9.37
C PHE A 82 -9.44 -0.14 9.75
N LEU A 83 -8.44 -0.46 8.94
CA LEU A 83 -7.50 -1.55 9.22
C LEU A 83 -6.57 -1.23 10.40
N GLY A 84 -6.37 0.05 10.72
CA GLY A 84 -5.61 0.50 11.88
C GLY A 84 -4.09 0.27 11.79
N ASP A 85 -3.57 -0.02 10.59
CA ASP A 85 -2.14 -0.26 10.33
C ASP A 85 -1.43 0.96 9.69
N LYS A 86 -2.15 2.07 9.52
CA LYS A 86 -1.69 3.32 8.93
C LYS A 86 -1.91 4.47 9.90
N SER A 87 -0.95 5.38 9.98
CA SER A 87 -1.14 6.66 10.67
C SER A 87 -2.07 7.56 9.85
N LEU A 88 -2.80 8.44 10.54
CA LEU A 88 -3.73 9.38 9.93
C LEU A 88 -3.30 10.82 10.21
N LEU A 89 -3.28 11.64 9.16
CA LEU A 89 -3.15 13.09 9.26
C LEU A 89 -4.50 13.72 8.92
N PHE A 90 -5.18 14.30 9.91
CA PHE A 90 -6.47 14.97 9.72
C PHE A 90 -6.32 16.45 9.33
N SER A 91 -7.29 16.96 8.56
CA SER A 91 -7.46 18.40 8.34
C SER A 91 -7.81 19.14 9.64
N GLY A 92 -7.69 20.46 9.65
CA GLY A 92 -8.02 21.27 10.84
C GLY A 92 -9.49 21.16 11.25
N SER A 93 -10.39 20.97 10.28
CA SER A 93 -11.82 20.73 10.50
C SER A 93 -12.13 19.31 10.97
N GLY A 94 -11.25 18.34 10.67
CA GLY A 94 -11.47 16.93 10.93
C GLY A 94 -12.36 16.23 9.89
N ASN A 95 -12.61 16.85 8.73
CA ASN A 95 -13.44 16.31 7.64
C ASN A 95 -12.64 15.68 6.50
N SER A 96 -11.30 15.74 6.58
CA SER A 96 -10.41 15.12 5.61
C SER A 96 -9.26 14.41 6.32
N PHE A 97 -8.71 13.37 5.70
CA PHE A 97 -7.50 12.72 6.19
C PHE A 97 -6.60 12.20 5.06
N ILE A 98 -5.31 12.07 5.37
CA ILE A 98 -4.34 11.26 4.63
C ILE A 98 -3.98 10.08 5.51
N MET A 99 -4.12 8.87 4.97
CA MET A 99 -3.60 7.66 5.60
C MET A 99 -2.21 7.35 5.04
N TYR A 100 -1.24 7.14 5.92
CA TYR A 100 0.15 6.97 5.50
C TYR A 100 0.92 6.01 6.41
N GLY A 101 2.03 5.50 5.89
CA GLY A 101 3.01 4.72 6.61
C GLY A 101 4.41 5.25 6.32
N VAL A 102 5.38 4.93 7.18
CA VAL A 102 6.76 5.38 7.00
C VAL A 102 7.71 4.21 7.05
N GLU A 103 8.56 4.12 6.04
CA GLU A 103 9.62 3.12 5.96
C GLU A 103 10.93 3.80 5.54
N GLY A 104 11.92 3.76 6.43
CA GLY A 104 13.18 4.47 6.24
C GLY A 104 12.99 5.99 6.14
N ARG A 105 13.25 6.56 4.95
CA ARG A 105 12.99 7.98 4.66
C ARG A 105 11.68 8.20 3.91
N SER A 106 11.00 7.14 3.47
CA SER A 106 9.81 7.26 2.64
C SER A 106 8.57 7.41 3.52
N TRP A 107 7.90 8.55 3.40
CA TRP A 107 6.59 8.79 3.99
C TRP A 107 5.56 8.58 2.89
N ILE A 108 4.86 7.45 2.97
CA ILE A 108 4.07 6.91 1.88
C ILE A 108 2.60 7.08 2.27
N ALA A 109 1.93 8.05 1.65
CA ALA A 109 0.48 8.16 1.64
C ALA A 109 -0.12 7.04 0.78
N MET A 110 -1.14 6.36 1.31
CA MET A 110 -1.92 5.36 0.58
C MET A 110 -3.08 6.06 -0.13
N GLY A 111 -3.02 6.12 -1.45
CA GLY A 111 -3.96 6.83 -2.29
C GLY A 111 -3.82 8.36 -2.20
N ASP A 112 -4.85 9.04 -2.70
CA ASP A 112 -5.01 10.48 -2.61
C ASP A 112 -5.57 10.90 -1.23
N PRO A 113 -5.44 12.18 -0.82
CA PRO A 113 -6.14 12.69 0.35
C PRO A 113 -7.65 12.48 0.25
N ILE A 114 -8.29 12.07 1.36
CA ILE A 114 -9.71 11.72 1.41
C ILE A 114 -10.47 12.83 2.12
N GLY A 115 -11.50 13.39 1.49
CA GLY A 115 -12.36 14.43 2.05
C GLY A 115 -12.88 15.38 0.96
N PRO A 116 -13.48 16.52 1.33
CA PRO A 116 -13.92 17.55 0.39
C PRO A 116 -12.76 18.12 -0.44
N ASN A 117 -13.01 18.38 -1.73
CA ASN A 117 -11.98 18.87 -2.66
C ASN A 117 -11.29 20.15 -2.16
N GLU A 118 -12.01 21.02 -1.47
CA GLU A 118 -11.51 22.28 -0.93
C GLU A 118 -10.41 22.09 0.14
N GLU A 119 -10.44 20.97 0.88
CA GLU A 119 -9.49 20.69 1.97
C GLU A 119 -8.33 19.79 1.56
N THR A 120 -8.53 18.91 0.58
CA THR A 120 -7.54 17.89 0.19
C THR A 120 -6.21 18.49 -0.28
N ALA A 121 -6.24 19.62 -0.99
CA ALA A 121 -5.04 20.32 -1.45
C ALA A 121 -4.19 20.87 -0.29
N GLU A 122 -4.82 21.56 0.67
CA GLU A 122 -4.14 22.07 1.86
C GLU A 122 -3.57 20.92 2.69
N LEU A 123 -4.31 19.81 2.81
CA LEU A 123 -3.86 18.65 3.54
C LEU A 123 -2.63 18.00 2.92
N ALA A 124 -2.53 17.97 1.58
CA ALA A 124 -1.35 17.48 0.88
C ALA A 124 -0.12 18.37 1.10
N TRP A 125 -0.29 19.71 1.14
CA TRP A 125 0.78 20.64 1.53
C TRP A 125 1.25 20.40 2.97
N ARG A 126 0.32 20.26 3.92
CA ARG A 126 0.65 19.95 5.31
C ARG A 126 1.38 18.62 5.45
N PHE A 127 1.03 17.63 4.63
CA PHE A 127 1.74 16.35 4.58
C PHE A 127 3.18 16.53 4.06
N LEU A 128 3.38 17.31 2.99
CA LEU A 128 4.70 17.66 2.46
C LEU A 128 5.56 18.37 3.53
N GLU A 129 5.02 19.39 4.19
CA GLU A 129 5.70 20.12 5.27
C GLU A 129 6.05 19.22 6.47
N MET A 130 5.17 18.26 6.80
CA MET A 130 5.46 17.26 7.82
C MET A 130 6.63 16.37 7.40
N CYS A 131 6.63 15.87 6.16
CA CYS A 131 7.72 15.06 5.64
C CYS A 131 9.05 15.83 5.64
N ASP A 132 9.04 17.09 5.18
CA ASP A 132 10.23 17.95 5.10
C ASP A 132 10.86 18.20 6.48
N ARG A 133 10.05 18.47 7.51
CA ARG A 133 10.52 18.61 8.91
C ARG A 133 11.30 17.40 9.41
N TYR A 134 10.99 16.21 8.90
CA TYR A 134 11.68 14.95 9.25
C TYR A 134 12.70 14.51 8.18
N ASN A 135 13.03 15.38 7.22
CA ASN A 135 13.90 15.08 6.08
C ASN A 135 13.47 13.80 5.31
N GLY A 136 12.15 13.58 5.30
CA GLY A 136 11.46 12.48 4.64
C GLY A 136 11.16 12.77 3.18
N TRP A 137 11.02 11.71 2.40
CA TRP A 137 10.53 11.74 1.03
C TRP A 137 9.02 11.58 1.05
N THR A 138 8.31 12.63 0.64
CA THR A 138 6.86 12.61 0.45
C THR A 138 6.50 11.77 -0.75
N VAL A 139 5.71 10.72 -0.53
CA VAL A 139 5.30 9.77 -1.56
C VAL A 139 3.80 9.58 -1.50
N PHE A 140 3.13 9.66 -2.64
CA PHE A 140 1.73 9.23 -2.79
C PHE A 140 1.71 7.96 -3.65
N TYR A 141 1.26 6.85 -3.08
CA TYR A 141 1.21 5.54 -3.71
C TYR A 141 -0.23 5.26 -4.18
N GLU A 142 -0.40 4.76 -5.41
CA GLU A 142 -1.71 4.55 -6.05
C GLU A 142 -2.52 5.86 -6.23
N ALA A 143 -1.81 6.95 -6.52
CA ALA A 143 -2.40 8.26 -6.74
C ALA A 143 -3.20 8.32 -8.05
N GLY A 144 -4.36 8.99 -8.01
CA GLY A 144 -5.26 9.19 -9.13
C GLY A 144 -4.78 10.24 -10.13
N THR A 145 -5.29 10.13 -11.37
CA THR A 145 -5.02 11.10 -12.44
C THR A 145 -5.48 12.53 -12.12
N GLU A 146 -6.53 12.65 -11.33
CA GLU A 146 -7.20 13.89 -10.95
C GLU A 146 -6.31 14.80 -10.09
N ASN A 147 -5.36 14.23 -9.34
CA ASN A 147 -4.48 14.96 -8.43
C ASN A 147 -3.08 15.19 -8.98
N LEU A 148 -2.80 14.81 -10.25
CA LEU A 148 -1.46 15.00 -10.83
C LEU A 148 -1.02 16.46 -10.90
N GLN A 149 -1.97 17.39 -11.10
CA GLN A 149 -1.67 18.82 -11.03
C GLN A 149 -1.25 19.24 -9.62
N LEU A 150 -2.01 18.83 -8.59
CA LEU A 150 -1.67 19.07 -7.19
C LEU A 150 -0.27 18.52 -6.85
N TYR A 151 0.05 17.30 -7.28
CA TYR A 151 1.38 16.73 -7.04
C TYR A 151 2.51 17.48 -7.76
N SER A 152 2.23 18.01 -8.95
CA SER A 152 3.17 18.88 -9.66
C SER A 152 3.42 20.18 -8.91
N ASP A 153 2.37 20.79 -8.36
CA ASP A 153 2.45 22.02 -7.56
C ASP A 153 3.24 21.80 -6.25
N LEU A 154 3.16 20.59 -5.69
CA LEU A 154 3.98 20.14 -4.55
C LEU A 154 5.45 19.86 -4.92
N GLY A 155 5.84 20.04 -6.19
CA GLY A 155 7.19 19.76 -6.67
C GLY A 155 7.53 18.26 -6.80
N LEU A 156 6.50 17.40 -6.80
CA LEU A 156 6.67 15.96 -6.99
C LEU A 156 6.69 15.63 -8.49
N THR A 157 7.46 14.60 -8.82
CA THR A 157 7.35 13.91 -10.11
C THR A 157 6.53 12.64 -9.92
N PHE A 158 5.98 12.10 -10.99
CA PHE A 158 5.15 10.92 -10.91
C PHE A 158 5.48 9.92 -12.00
N VAL A 159 5.25 8.66 -11.69
CA VAL A 159 5.46 7.56 -12.62
C VAL A 159 4.28 6.61 -12.59
N LYS A 160 3.86 6.15 -13.77
CA LYS A 160 2.73 5.22 -13.88
C LYS A 160 3.10 3.91 -13.16
N LEU A 161 2.28 3.54 -12.19
CA LEU A 161 2.40 2.32 -11.41
C LEU A 161 1.71 1.14 -12.09
N GLY A 162 0.54 1.42 -12.67
CA GLY A 162 -0.34 0.44 -13.28
C GLY A 162 -1.69 1.05 -13.57
N GLU A 163 -2.70 0.19 -13.65
CA GLU A 163 -4.08 0.62 -13.91
C GLU A 163 -5.04 -0.12 -13.00
N GLU A 164 -6.05 0.60 -12.54
CA GLU A 164 -7.20 0.06 -11.82
C GLU A 164 -8.30 -0.30 -12.81
N ALA A 165 -8.95 -1.45 -12.63
CA ALA A 165 -10.02 -1.91 -13.50
C ALA A 165 -11.39 -1.65 -12.85
N ARG A 166 -12.22 -0.83 -13.49
CA ARG A 166 -13.57 -0.49 -13.03
C ARG A 166 -14.61 -0.96 -14.04
N VAL A 167 -15.56 -1.79 -13.59
CA VAL A 167 -16.64 -2.31 -14.43
C VAL A 167 -17.87 -1.42 -14.26
N LEU A 168 -18.40 -0.87 -15.36
CA LEU A 168 -19.64 -0.10 -15.34
C LEU A 168 -20.83 -1.06 -15.17
N LEU A 169 -21.49 -1.02 -14.01
CA LEU A 169 -22.53 -1.99 -13.65
C LEU A 169 -23.84 -1.77 -14.43
N GLU A 170 -24.14 -0.53 -14.78
CA GLU A 170 -25.32 -0.16 -15.56
C GLU A 170 -25.37 -0.92 -16.90
N THR A 171 -24.25 -0.95 -17.61
CA THR A 171 -24.11 -1.59 -18.93
C THR A 171 -23.74 -3.07 -18.85
N PHE A 172 -23.21 -3.54 -17.72
CA PHE A 172 -22.81 -4.94 -17.55
C PHE A 172 -23.98 -5.90 -17.77
N SER A 173 -23.80 -6.88 -18.64
CA SER A 173 -24.83 -7.86 -18.98
C SER A 173 -24.22 -9.22 -19.24
N LEU A 174 -24.78 -10.24 -18.60
CA LEU A 174 -24.46 -11.62 -18.92
C LEU A 174 -25.08 -12.09 -20.24
N LYS A 175 -25.81 -11.27 -21.00
CA LYS A 175 -26.37 -11.67 -22.30
C LYS A 175 -25.31 -11.57 -23.41
N GLY A 176 -25.53 -12.29 -24.51
CA GLY A 176 -24.66 -12.23 -25.70
C GLY A 176 -23.48 -13.21 -25.69
N HIS A 177 -22.73 -13.23 -26.80
CA HIS A 177 -21.64 -14.19 -27.00
C HIS A 177 -20.42 -13.90 -26.12
N LYS A 178 -20.11 -12.61 -25.89
CA LYS A 178 -18.93 -12.16 -25.13
C LYS A 178 -18.85 -12.75 -23.71
N HIS A 179 -20.00 -12.89 -23.03
CA HIS A 179 -20.06 -13.41 -21.65
C HIS A 179 -20.54 -14.87 -21.56
N LYS A 180 -20.41 -15.66 -22.64
CA LYS A 180 -20.80 -17.08 -22.66
C LYS A 180 -20.06 -17.90 -21.60
N ASP A 181 -18.76 -17.66 -21.44
CA ASP A 181 -17.93 -18.41 -20.50
C ASP A 181 -18.31 -18.09 -19.05
N MET A 182 -18.65 -16.84 -18.75
CA MET A 182 -19.18 -16.44 -17.44
C MET A 182 -20.47 -17.18 -17.09
N ARG A 183 -21.42 -17.26 -18.05
CA ARG A 183 -22.66 -18.04 -17.85
C ARG A 183 -22.37 -19.53 -17.65
N HIS A 184 -21.38 -20.06 -18.38
CA HIS A 184 -20.98 -21.45 -18.22
C HIS A 184 -20.43 -21.73 -16.82
N VAL A 185 -19.56 -20.86 -16.30
CA VAL A 185 -19.03 -20.93 -14.93
C VAL A 185 -20.18 -20.91 -13.92
N LEU A 186 -21.09 -19.92 -14.00
CA LEU A 186 -22.23 -19.84 -13.08
C LEU A 186 -23.05 -21.13 -13.07
N ASN A 187 -23.48 -21.59 -14.25
CA ASN A 187 -24.29 -22.79 -14.37
C ASN A 187 -23.55 -24.06 -13.92
N LYS A 188 -22.23 -24.13 -14.09
CA LYS A 188 -21.40 -25.26 -13.65
C LYS A 188 -21.34 -25.31 -12.13
N LEU A 189 -20.97 -24.21 -11.49
CA LEU A 189 -20.80 -24.13 -10.04
C LEU A 189 -22.15 -24.31 -9.33
N ASP A 190 -23.24 -23.76 -9.85
CA ASP A 190 -24.58 -24.01 -9.32
C ASP A 190 -24.97 -25.50 -9.36
N ARG A 191 -24.61 -26.21 -10.45
CA ARG A 191 -24.82 -27.67 -10.57
C ARG A 191 -23.92 -28.49 -9.64
N GLU A 192 -22.75 -27.97 -9.29
CA GLU A 192 -21.83 -28.59 -8.33
C GLU A 192 -22.21 -28.32 -6.86
N GLY A 193 -23.38 -27.69 -6.64
CA GLY A 193 -23.93 -27.43 -5.31
C GLY A 193 -23.35 -26.19 -4.63
N CYS A 194 -22.71 -25.30 -5.39
CA CYS A 194 -22.24 -24.02 -4.87
C CYS A 194 -23.39 -23.00 -4.78
N SER A 195 -23.44 -22.26 -3.69
CA SER A 195 -24.35 -21.13 -3.50
C SER A 195 -23.57 -19.87 -3.11
N PHE A 196 -24.15 -18.71 -3.40
CA PHE A 196 -23.59 -17.39 -3.08
C PHE A 196 -24.51 -16.67 -2.10
N GLU A 197 -23.93 -16.06 -1.07
CA GLU A 197 -24.67 -15.32 -0.05
C GLU A 197 -23.91 -14.05 0.36
N ILE A 198 -24.63 -12.96 0.58
CA ILE A 198 -24.11 -11.74 1.18
C ILE A 198 -24.46 -11.75 2.66
N MET A 199 -23.44 -11.78 3.50
CA MET A 199 -23.53 -11.78 4.95
C MET A 199 -23.42 -10.33 5.41
N PRO A 200 -24.47 -9.75 6.01
CA PRO A 200 -24.40 -8.37 6.51
C PRO A 200 -23.44 -8.27 7.71
N PRO A 201 -22.86 -7.09 8.00
CA PRO A 201 -21.82 -6.91 9.02
C PRO A 201 -22.15 -7.52 10.39
N GLU A 202 -23.42 -7.45 10.79
CA GLU A 202 -23.92 -7.96 12.08
C GLU A 202 -23.80 -9.48 12.19
N THR A 203 -23.84 -10.19 11.06
CA THR A 203 -23.73 -11.66 10.99
C THR A 203 -22.31 -12.14 10.76
N VAL A 204 -21.40 -11.28 10.31
CA VAL A 204 -20.00 -11.65 10.03
C VAL A 204 -19.33 -12.19 11.28
N SER A 205 -19.62 -11.63 12.46
CA SER A 205 -19.10 -12.11 13.74
C SER A 205 -19.36 -13.61 14.00
N VAL A 206 -20.48 -14.14 13.51
CA VAL A 206 -20.87 -15.54 13.71
C VAL A 206 -20.06 -16.48 12.81
N ILE A 207 -19.75 -16.04 11.58
CA ILE A 207 -19.05 -16.86 10.58
C ILE A 207 -17.53 -16.63 10.58
N LEU A 208 -17.01 -15.67 11.34
CA LEU A 208 -15.58 -15.37 11.42
C LEU A 208 -14.68 -16.60 11.62
N PRO A 209 -15.00 -17.57 12.51
CA PRO A 209 -14.18 -18.78 12.66
C PRO A 209 -14.08 -19.61 11.37
N GLU A 210 -15.17 -19.70 10.59
CA GLU A 210 -15.16 -20.37 9.29
C GLU A 210 -14.34 -19.57 8.27
N LEU A 211 -14.51 -18.24 8.21
CA LEU A 211 -13.70 -17.38 7.34
C LEU A 211 -12.21 -17.49 7.66
N LYS A 212 -11.86 -17.58 8.95
CA LYS A 212 -10.49 -17.77 9.40
C LYS A 212 -9.90 -19.09 8.91
N THR A 213 -10.68 -20.17 8.95
CA THR A 213 -10.26 -21.48 8.43
C THR A 213 -9.94 -21.40 6.93
N VAL A 214 -10.81 -20.76 6.15
CA VAL A 214 -10.58 -20.56 4.70
C VAL A 214 -9.34 -19.69 4.45
N SER A 215 -9.19 -18.64 5.25
CA SER A 215 -8.06 -17.72 5.20
C SER A 215 -6.72 -18.40 5.46
N ASP A 216 -6.63 -19.15 6.56
CA ASP A 216 -5.40 -19.82 6.99
C ASP A 216 -4.99 -20.89 5.97
N ALA A 217 -5.94 -21.68 5.46
CA ALA A 217 -5.69 -22.68 4.41
C ALA A 217 -5.21 -22.03 3.09
N TRP A 218 -5.76 -20.87 2.73
CA TRP A 218 -5.32 -20.14 1.54
C TRP A 218 -3.89 -19.62 1.68
N LEU A 219 -3.53 -19.06 2.85
CA LEU A 219 -2.18 -18.58 3.13
C LEU A 219 -1.14 -19.71 3.10
N GLU A 220 -1.49 -20.87 3.67
CA GLU A 220 -0.65 -22.06 3.68
C GLU A 220 -0.37 -22.57 2.25
N GLU A 221 -1.42 -22.72 1.44
CA GLU A 221 -1.31 -23.16 0.03
C GLU A 221 -0.48 -22.17 -0.81
N LYS A 222 -0.65 -20.87 -0.59
CA LYS A 222 0.13 -19.83 -1.27
C LYS A 222 1.54 -19.65 -0.70
N LYS A 223 1.89 -20.33 0.40
CA LYS A 223 3.17 -20.20 1.11
C LYS A 223 3.53 -18.74 1.39
N THR A 224 2.54 -17.96 1.82
CA THR A 224 2.68 -16.51 2.00
C THR A 224 2.12 -16.06 3.34
N GLY A 225 2.70 -15.00 3.90
CA GLY A 225 2.18 -14.35 5.10
C GLY A 225 1.12 -13.29 4.79
N GLU A 226 0.53 -12.74 5.84
CA GLU A 226 -0.35 -11.57 5.72
C GLU A 226 0.42 -10.35 5.20
N LYS A 227 -0.18 -9.66 4.23
CA LYS A 227 0.31 -8.36 3.76
C LYS A 227 -0.43 -7.24 4.49
N GLY A 228 -0.04 -6.00 4.25
CA GLY A 228 -0.70 -4.85 4.87
C GLY A 228 -0.51 -3.59 4.07
N PHE A 229 -0.91 -2.47 4.65
CA PHE A 229 -0.86 -1.13 4.09
C PHE A 229 -1.79 -0.89 2.90
N SER A 230 -1.49 -1.50 1.75
CA SER A 230 -2.25 -1.38 0.51
C SER A 230 -3.35 -2.44 0.42
N PRO A 231 -3.06 -3.75 0.54
CA PRO A 231 -4.08 -4.76 0.83
C PRO A 231 -4.42 -4.81 2.33
N GLY A 232 -5.63 -5.22 2.65
CA GLY A 232 -5.99 -5.65 4.00
C GLY A 232 -5.36 -6.97 4.42
N PHE A 233 -5.57 -7.31 5.69
CA PHE A 233 -5.25 -8.63 6.27
C PHE A 233 -6.41 -9.12 7.12
N PHE A 234 -6.39 -10.41 7.45
CA PHE A 234 -7.41 -10.99 8.30
C PHE A 234 -7.32 -10.40 9.72
N ASN A 235 -8.21 -9.46 10.02
CA ASN A 235 -8.38 -8.86 11.32
C ASN A 235 -9.86 -8.87 11.68
N ASP A 236 -10.19 -9.45 12.82
CA ASP A 236 -11.58 -9.67 13.24
C ASP A 236 -12.36 -8.35 13.33
N GLU A 237 -11.80 -7.32 13.96
CA GLU A 237 -12.47 -6.02 14.14
C GLU A 237 -12.61 -5.24 12.83
N TYR A 238 -11.69 -5.45 11.90
CA TYR A 238 -11.78 -4.90 10.56
C TYR A 238 -12.88 -5.58 9.74
N LEU A 239 -12.89 -6.92 9.70
CA LEU A 239 -13.82 -7.69 8.89
C LEU A 239 -15.27 -7.56 9.36
N LYS A 240 -15.51 -7.44 10.68
CA LYS A 240 -16.86 -7.22 11.24
C LYS A 240 -17.52 -5.92 10.78
N ARG A 241 -16.76 -4.95 10.26
CA ARG A 241 -17.29 -3.65 9.80
C ARG A 241 -17.94 -3.73 8.43
N PHE A 242 -17.62 -4.75 7.64
CA PHE A 242 -18.00 -4.84 6.25
C PHE A 242 -18.92 -6.03 6.02
N PRO A 243 -19.85 -5.95 5.05
CA PRO A 243 -20.51 -7.14 4.55
C PRO A 243 -19.46 -8.12 3.97
N ALA A 244 -19.77 -9.40 4.03
CA ALA A 244 -18.94 -10.44 3.42
C ALA A 244 -19.73 -11.22 2.37
N ALA A 245 -19.18 -11.36 1.16
CA ALA A 245 -19.67 -12.33 0.19
C ALA A 245 -19.04 -13.69 0.49
N VAL A 246 -19.85 -14.73 0.60
CA VAL A 246 -19.40 -16.10 0.81
C VAL A 246 -19.91 -17.02 -0.28
N VAL A 247 -19.08 -17.96 -0.68
CA VAL A 247 -19.48 -19.10 -1.51
C VAL A 247 -19.54 -20.32 -0.61
N LYS A 248 -20.69 -20.98 -0.55
CA LYS A 248 -20.89 -22.20 0.20
C LYS A 248 -20.99 -23.40 -0.74
N ARG A 249 -20.53 -24.56 -0.31
CA ARG A 249 -20.74 -25.85 -0.98
C ARG A 249 -21.12 -26.86 0.09
N GLU A 250 -22.25 -27.55 -0.09
CA GLU A 250 -22.79 -28.50 0.90
C GLU A 250 -22.93 -27.88 2.31
N GLY A 251 -23.29 -26.59 2.36
CA GLY A 251 -23.48 -25.83 3.60
C GLY A 251 -22.21 -25.26 4.23
N LYS A 252 -21.01 -25.59 3.73
CA LYS A 252 -19.72 -25.08 4.25
C LYS A 252 -19.19 -23.91 3.42
N ILE A 253 -18.62 -22.91 4.07
CA ILE A 253 -17.96 -21.79 3.36
C ILE A 253 -16.66 -22.29 2.73
N ILE A 254 -16.55 -22.16 1.40
CA ILE A 254 -15.36 -22.55 0.63
C ILE A 254 -14.58 -21.35 0.07
N ALA A 255 -15.21 -20.17 0.00
CA ALA A 255 -14.54 -18.94 -0.39
C ALA A 255 -15.26 -17.75 0.23
N PHE A 256 -14.53 -16.66 0.45
CA PHE A 256 -15.10 -15.42 0.94
C PHE A 256 -14.37 -14.19 0.43
N THR A 257 -15.05 -13.06 0.54
CA THR A 257 -14.45 -11.74 0.45
C THR A 257 -15.19 -10.74 1.32
N ASN A 258 -14.48 -9.80 1.94
CA ASN A 258 -15.11 -8.60 2.49
C ASN A 258 -15.41 -7.63 1.35
N ILE A 259 -16.45 -6.83 1.55
CA ILE A 259 -16.99 -5.92 0.54
C ILE A 259 -16.83 -4.50 1.03
N TRP A 260 -16.10 -3.69 0.28
CA TRP A 260 -16.05 -2.25 0.51
C TRP A 260 -17.19 -1.55 -0.21
N THR A 261 -18.02 -0.88 0.56
CA THR A 261 -19.15 -0.09 0.09
C THR A 261 -18.93 1.38 0.40
N VAL A 262 -19.54 2.26 -0.38
CA VAL A 262 -19.69 3.70 -0.06
C VAL A 262 -21.16 4.07 -0.02
N ALA A 263 -21.55 5.00 0.87
CA ALA A 263 -22.97 5.31 1.09
C ALA A 263 -23.65 5.88 -0.17
N GLY A 264 -22.91 6.64 -0.98
CA GLY A 264 -23.39 7.21 -2.24
C GLY A 264 -23.59 6.21 -3.38
N LYS A 265 -23.28 4.92 -3.18
CA LYS A 265 -23.35 3.84 -4.21
C LYS A 265 -22.59 4.14 -5.51
N GLU A 266 -21.63 5.07 -5.50
CA GLU A 266 -20.81 5.37 -6.67
C GLU A 266 -19.91 4.18 -7.02
N GLU A 267 -19.34 3.51 -6.02
CA GLU A 267 -18.39 2.41 -6.21
C GLU A 267 -18.57 1.28 -5.20
N LEU A 268 -18.38 0.05 -5.68
CA LEU A 268 -18.29 -1.17 -4.91
C LEU A 268 -16.94 -1.83 -5.17
N SER A 269 -16.27 -2.35 -4.14
CA SER A 269 -15.01 -3.08 -4.31
C SER A 269 -14.88 -4.20 -3.29
N ILE A 270 -13.77 -4.92 -3.39
CA ILE A 270 -13.38 -5.98 -2.48
C ILE A 270 -11.93 -5.79 -2.05
N ASP A 271 -11.56 -6.44 -0.95
CA ASP A 271 -10.21 -6.38 -0.42
C ASP A 271 -9.60 -7.78 -0.31
N LEU A 272 -9.97 -8.55 0.72
CA LEU A 272 -9.53 -9.92 0.86
C LEU A 272 -10.37 -10.81 -0.03
N MET A 273 -9.75 -11.60 -0.91
CA MET A 273 -10.42 -12.66 -1.64
C MET A 273 -9.70 -13.98 -1.43
N ARG A 274 -10.31 -14.89 -0.66
CA ARG A 274 -9.69 -16.17 -0.27
C ARG A 274 -10.63 -17.34 -0.52
N TYR A 275 -10.05 -18.49 -0.80
CA TYR A 275 -10.77 -19.71 -1.12
C TYR A 275 -9.98 -20.93 -0.69
N LEU A 276 -10.66 -22.01 -0.32
CA LEU A 276 -10.03 -23.26 0.07
C LEU A 276 -9.27 -23.89 -1.11
N PRO A 277 -8.17 -24.62 -0.86
CA PRO A 277 -7.42 -25.29 -1.92
C PRO A 277 -8.24 -26.33 -2.70
N ASP A 278 -9.28 -26.91 -2.09
CA ASP A 278 -10.20 -27.87 -2.69
C ASP A 278 -11.43 -27.21 -3.36
N ALA A 279 -11.50 -25.87 -3.39
CA ALA A 279 -12.58 -25.15 -4.06
C ALA A 279 -12.60 -25.47 -5.56
N PRO A 280 -13.80 -25.68 -6.16
CA PRO A 280 -13.88 -26.04 -7.57
C PRO A 280 -13.24 -25.00 -8.50
N HIS A 281 -12.71 -25.47 -9.63
CA HIS A 281 -12.18 -24.56 -10.65
C HIS A 281 -13.28 -23.62 -11.17
N GLY A 282 -13.06 -22.32 -10.99
CA GLY A 282 -13.99 -21.26 -11.33
C GLY A 282 -14.63 -20.56 -10.13
N THR A 283 -14.34 -20.96 -8.88
CA THR A 283 -14.87 -20.27 -7.68
C THR A 283 -14.57 -18.77 -7.65
N MET A 284 -13.37 -18.36 -8.07
CA MET A 284 -13.02 -16.94 -8.17
C MET A 284 -13.90 -16.20 -9.18
N ASP A 285 -14.05 -16.74 -10.39
CA ASP A 285 -14.92 -16.20 -11.43
C ASP A 285 -16.38 -16.14 -10.95
N TYR A 286 -16.86 -17.22 -10.32
CA TYR A 286 -18.20 -17.30 -9.75
C TYR A 286 -18.46 -16.19 -8.73
N LEU A 287 -17.53 -15.99 -7.79
CA LEU A 287 -17.64 -14.97 -6.74
C LEU A 287 -17.68 -13.55 -7.34
N PHE A 288 -16.77 -13.22 -8.26
CA PHE A 288 -16.77 -11.91 -8.92
C PHE A 288 -18.03 -11.67 -9.74
N ILE A 289 -18.48 -12.64 -10.55
CA ILE A 289 -19.69 -12.50 -11.36
C ILE A 289 -20.90 -12.28 -10.44
N ARG A 290 -21.05 -13.06 -9.36
CA ARG A 290 -22.14 -12.91 -8.40
C ARG A 290 -22.11 -11.56 -7.69
N LEU A 291 -20.92 -11.07 -7.31
CA LEU A 291 -20.75 -9.73 -6.73
C LEU A 291 -21.13 -8.60 -7.69
N ILE A 292 -20.69 -8.67 -8.95
CA ILE A 292 -21.03 -7.69 -9.98
C ILE A 292 -22.55 -7.64 -10.19
N LEU A 293 -23.20 -8.81 -10.26
CA LEU A 293 -24.66 -8.89 -10.36
C LEU A 293 -25.37 -8.34 -9.13
N TRP A 294 -24.88 -8.66 -7.92
CA TRP A 294 -25.43 -8.13 -6.68
C TRP A 294 -25.25 -6.62 -6.57
N GLY A 295 -24.05 -6.09 -6.87
CA GLY A 295 -23.79 -4.65 -6.89
C GLY A 295 -24.69 -3.92 -7.88
N LYS A 296 -24.94 -4.52 -9.05
CA LYS A 296 -25.91 -3.99 -10.02
C LYS A 296 -27.33 -3.96 -9.46
N GLN A 297 -27.76 -5.03 -8.79
CA GLN A 297 -29.09 -5.11 -8.17
C GLN A 297 -29.26 -4.08 -7.05
N GLU A 298 -28.21 -3.83 -6.28
CA GLU A 298 -28.18 -2.79 -5.24
C GLU A 298 -28.08 -1.37 -5.80
N GLY A 299 -27.87 -1.20 -7.11
CA GLY A 299 -27.79 0.11 -7.76
C GLY A 299 -26.43 0.81 -7.62
N TYR A 300 -25.35 0.06 -7.42
CA TYR A 300 -24.01 0.62 -7.54
C TYR A 300 -23.69 0.96 -8.99
N LYS A 301 -22.93 2.03 -9.21
CA LYS A 301 -22.52 2.45 -10.56
C LYS A 301 -21.28 1.72 -11.06
N TRP A 302 -20.25 1.63 -10.22
CA TRP A 302 -18.98 0.98 -10.56
C TRP A 302 -18.68 -0.21 -9.66
N PHE A 303 -18.07 -1.25 -10.23
CA PHE A 303 -17.38 -2.29 -9.48
C PHE A 303 -15.87 -2.22 -9.74
N ASN A 304 -15.10 -1.88 -8.72
CA ASN A 304 -13.65 -1.79 -8.79
C ASN A 304 -13.02 -3.17 -8.49
N LEU A 305 -12.39 -3.76 -9.51
CA LEU A 305 -11.67 -5.04 -9.47
C LEU A 305 -10.26 -4.91 -8.84
N GLY A 306 -9.88 -3.70 -8.44
CA GLY A 306 -8.58 -3.32 -7.88
C GLY A 306 -7.51 -3.10 -8.95
N MET A 307 -6.29 -2.89 -8.48
CA MET A 307 -5.13 -2.53 -9.31
C MET A 307 -4.53 -3.73 -10.07
N ALA A 308 -4.02 -3.49 -11.28
CA ALA A 308 -3.17 -4.37 -12.06
C ALA A 308 -1.81 -3.68 -12.25
N PRO A 309 -0.76 -4.10 -11.53
CA PRO A 309 0.54 -3.44 -11.60
C PRO A 309 1.15 -3.52 -13.00
N LEU A 310 1.91 -2.50 -13.40
CA LEU A 310 2.61 -2.40 -14.69
C LEU A 310 1.71 -2.47 -15.94
N SER A 311 0.40 -2.50 -15.72
CA SER A 311 -0.62 -2.48 -16.76
C SER A 311 -0.61 -1.15 -17.51
N GLY A 312 -0.73 -1.21 -18.84
CA GLY A 312 -0.77 -0.03 -19.71
C GLY A 312 0.51 0.79 -19.73
N LEU A 313 1.65 0.20 -19.33
CA LEU A 313 2.97 0.77 -19.65
C LEU A 313 3.28 0.49 -21.12
N GLU A 314 3.51 1.54 -21.89
CA GLU A 314 3.88 1.41 -23.30
C GLU A 314 5.31 0.88 -23.43
N ASP A 315 5.48 -0.23 -24.14
CA ASP A 315 6.79 -0.80 -24.50
C ASP A 315 7.34 -0.11 -25.77
N HIS A 316 7.38 1.22 -25.74
CA HIS A 316 7.94 2.01 -26.84
C HIS A 316 9.46 2.14 -26.67
N ALA A 317 10.24 2.06 -27.75
CA ALA A 317 11.72 2.11 -27.69
C ALA A 317 12.28 3.41 -27.07
N LEU A 318 11.49 4.48 -27.08
CA LEU A 318 11.79 5.79 -26.47
C LEU A 318 11.12 5.99 -25.11
N ALA A 319 10.39 5.01 -24.59
CA ALA A 319 9.77 5.10 -23.28
C ALA A 319 10.85 5.30 -22.20
N PRO A 320 10.56 6.05 -21.11
CA PRO A 320 11.52 6.30 -20.04
C PRO A 320 12.15 4.99 -19.56
N LEU A 321 13.46 5.00 -19.26
CA LEU A 321 14.21 3.87 -18.69
C LEU A 321 13.49 3.19 -17.51
N TRP A 322 12.63 3.94 -16.82
CA TRP A 322 11.78 3.44 -15.77
C TRP A 322 10.78 2.36 -16.20
N SER A 323 10.16 2.44 -17.39
CA SER A 323 9.28 1.38 -17.91
C SER A 323 10.00 0.02 -17.94
N ARG A 324 11.31 0.04 -18.23
CA ARG A 324 12.19 -1.14 -18.31
C ARG A 324 12.69 -1.59 -16.93
N LEU A 325 12.96 -0.65 -16.02
CA LEU A 325 13.41 -0.93 -14.63
C LEU A 325 12.27 -1.35 -13.69
N GLY A 326 11.08 -0.78 -13.82
CA GLY A 326 9.90 -1.15 -13.05
C GLY A 326 9.52 -2.61 -13.32
N ALA A 327 9.59 -3.04 -14.58
CA ALA A 327 9.41 -4.43 -14.97
C ALA A 327 10.52 -5.37 -14.44
N PHE A 328 11.64 -4.85 -13.94
CA PHE A 328 12.70 -5.64 -13.30
C PHE A 328 12.51 -5.73 -11.78
N VAL A 329 12.24 -4.60 -11.11
CA VAL A 329 12.01 -4.53 -9.65
C VAL A 329 10.76 -5.31 -9.24
N PHE A 330 9.65 -5.18 -9.99
CA PHE A 330 8.42 -5.92 -9.71
C PHE A 330 8.47 -7.39 -10.15
N ARG A 331 9.36 -7.75 -11.08
CA ARG A 331 9.53 -9.13 -11.56
C ARG A 331 10.49 -9.95 -10.67
N HIS A 332 11.44 -9.28 -10.00
CA HIS A 332 12.32 -9.89 -9.00
C HIS A 332 11.81 -9.75 -7.56
N GLY A 333 10.84 -8.87 -7.32
CA GLY A 333 10.04 -8.93 -6.11
C GLY A 333 9.09 -10.11 -6.21
N GLU A 334 9.44 -11.25 -5.60
CA GLU A 334 8.57 -12.44 -5.46
C GLU A 334 7.21 -12.15 -4.77
N HIS A 335 6.93 -10.89 -4.45
CA HIS A 335 5.83 -10.42 -3.63
C HIS A 335 4.69 -9.75 -4.41
N PHE A 336 4.85 -9.46 -5.70
CA PHE A 336 3.80 -8.89 -6.54
C PHE A 336 3.38 -9.88 -7.63
N TYR A 337 2.16 -10.40 -7.48
CA TYR A 337 1.54 -11.42 -8.32
C TYR A 337 1.78 -11.19 -9.82
N ASN A 338 2.01 -12.28 -10.55
CA ASN A 338 2.23 -12.33 -12.00
C ASN A 338 1.32 -11.35 -12.77
N CYS A 339 1.83 -10.13 -13.04
CA CYS A 339 0.99 -8.97 -13.33
C CYS A 339 0.24 -9.09 -14.67
N GLN A 340 0.83 -9.80 -15.64
CA GLN A 340 0.20 -10.06 -16.94
C GLN A 340 -1.02 -10.98 -16.81
N GLY A 341 -0.95 -12.01 -15.95
CA GLY A 341 -2.09 -12.90 -15.68
C GLY A 341 -3.23 -12.17 -15.00
N LEU A 342 -2.92 -11.22 -14.11
CA LEU A 342 -3.93 -10.43 -13.39
C LEU A 342 -4.68 -9.46 -14.31
N ARG A 343 -3.99 -8.77 -15.23
CA ARG A 343 -4.66 -7.91 -16.23
C ARG A 343 -5.57 -8.74 -17.13
N GLN A 344 -5.06 -9.83 -17.71
CA GLN A 344 -5.83 -10.71 -18.60
C GLN A 344 -7.05 -11.31 -17.89
N TYR A 345 -6.91 -11.62 -16.60
CA TYR A 345 -8.02 -12.09 -15.78
C TYR A 345 -9.14 -11.03 -15.67
N LYS A 346 -8.78 -9.77 -15.36
CA LYS A 346 -9.73 -8.67 -15.19
C LYS A 346 -10.37 -8.25 -16.52
N GLU A 347 -9.66 -8.39 -17.64
CA GLU A 347 -10.16 -8.07 -18.98
C GLU A 347 -11.44 -8.83 -19.35
N LYS A 348 -11.65 -10.03 -18.78
CA LYS A 348 -12.87 -10.83 -18.99
C LYS A 348 -14.14 -10.04 -18.66
N PHE A 349 -14.07 -9.11 -17.70
CA PHE A 349 -15.19 -8.31 -17.21
C PHE A 349 -15.42 -7.03 -18.00
N ASP A 350 -14.66 -6.79 -19.08
CA ASP A 350 -14.74 -5.58 -19.89
C ASP A 350 -14.59 -4.28 -19.08
N PRO A 351 -13.54 -4.15 -18.24
CA PRO A 351 -13.39 -2.99 -17.38
C PRO A 351 -12.90 -1.75 -18.15
N GLU A 352 -13.23 -0.59 -17.62
CA GLU A 352 -12.53 0.65 -17.92
C GLU A 352 -11.25 0.73 -17.09
N TRP A 353 -10.12 0.95 -17.75
CA TRP A 353 -8.80 1.00 -17.13
C TRP A 353 -8.44 2.45 -16.74
N GLN A 354 -8.24 2.68 -15.44
CA GLN A 354 -7.85 3.98 -14.89
C GLN A 354 -6.39 3.99 -14.45
N PRO A 355 -5.52 4.86 -15.01
CA PRO A 355 -4.12 4.92 -14.63
C PRO A 355 -3.93 5.31 -13.16
N LYS A 356 -3.01 4.62 -12.48
CA LYS A 356 -2.56 4.95 -11.13
C LYS A 356 -1.06 5.24 -11.13
N TYR A 357 -0.65 6.15 -10.26
CA TYR A 357 0.73 6.66 -10.23
C TYR A 357 1.37 6.51 -8.86
N VAL A 358 2.70 6.55 -8.84
CA VAL A 358 3.47 6.90 -7.65
C VAL A 358 3.98 8.32 -7.85
N ALA A 359 3.55 9.26 -7.00
CA ALA A 359 4.14 10.60 -6.92
C ALA A 359 5.25 10.61 -5.86
N TYR A 360 6.40 11.19 -6.18
CA TYR A 360 7.60 11.13 -5.35
C TYR A 360 8.53 12.33 -5.62
N PRO A 361 9.52 12.61 -4.73
CA PRO A 361 10.46 13.69 -4.94
C PRO A 361 11.39 13.36 -6.10
N CYS A 362 11.59 14.30 -7.02
CA CYS A 362 12.42 14.10 -8.20
C CYS A 362 13.85 13.61 -7.86
N GLY A 363 14.39 12.70 -8.68
CA GLY A 363 15.78 12.23 -8.59
C GLY A 363 15.94 10.71 -8.50
N LEU A 364 17.07 10.26 -7.94
CA LEU A 364 17.47 8.84 -7.86
C LEU A 364 16.86 8.08 -6.66
N SER A 365 15.84 8.64 -6.02
CA SER A 365 15.19 8.07 -4.81
C SER A 365 14.23 6.92 -5.13
N LEU A 366 13.70 6.86 -6.36
CA LEU A 366 12.61 5.95 -6.74
C LEU A 366 12.88 4.45 -6.48
N PRO A 367 14.04 3.85 -6.84
CA PRO A 367 14.28 2.44 -6.54
C PRO A 367 14.22 2.13 -5.04
N ARG A 368 14.70 3.07 -4.21
CA ARG A 368 14.65 2.93 -2.76
C ARG A 368 13.24 3.13 -2.21
N ILE A 369 12.50 4.10 -2.75
CA ILE A 369 11.09 4.33 -2.41
C ILE A 369 10.26 3.08 -2.68
N LEU A 370 10.46 2.42 -3.82
CA LEU A 370 9.72 1.19 -4.15
C LEU A 370 10.11 0.01 -3.28
N THR A 371 11.39 -0.10 -2.92
CA THR A 371 11.84 -1.08 -1.93
C THR A 371 11.15 -0.84 -0.59
N ASN A 372 11.05 0.42 -0.17
CA ASN A 372 10.37 0.80 1.07
C ASN A 372 8.85 0.52 1.01
N ILE A 373 8.19 0.82 -0.12
CA ILE A 373 6.78 0.45 -0.37
C ILE A 373 6.59 -1.06 -0.28
N ALA A 374 7.46 -1.85 -0.93
CA ALA A 374 7.39 -3.30 -0.89
C ALA A 374 7.59 -3.85 0.54
N SER A 375 8.55 -3.30 1.30
CA SER A 375 8.78 -3.64 2.71
C SER A 375 7.52 -3.38 3.54
N LEU A 376 6.92 -2.20 3.37
CA LEU A 376 5.73 -1.77 4.10
C LEU A 376 4.51 -2.65 3.76
N ILE A 377 4.31 -2.99 2.48
CA ILE A 377 3.27 -3.93 2.02
C ILE A 377 3.49 -5.35 2.57
N SER A 378 4.75 -5.79 2.65
CA SER A 378 5.11 -7.09 3.23
C SER A 378 5.03 -7.12 4.76
N ARG A 379 4.69 -5.99 5.40
CA ARG A 379 4.69 -5.77 6.86
C ARG A 379 6.04 -5.97 7.56
N GLY A 380 7.13 -6.12 6.80
CA GLY A 380 8.49 -6.36 7.29
C GLY A 380 8.64 -7.55 8.26
N PRO A 381 9.86 -7.83 8.75
CA PRO A 381 10.07 -8.84 9.79
C PRO A 381 9.44 -8.48 11.16
N ALA A 382 9.09 -7.21 11.39
CA ALA A 382 8.47 -6.74 12.63
C ALA A 382 6.96 -7.09 12.72
N GLY A 383 6.26 -7.28 11.60
CA GLY A 383 4.85 -7.70 11.57
C GLY A 383 4.61 -9.14 12.05
N ILE A 384 5.67 -9.94 12.20
CA ILE A 384 5.61 -11.33 12.69
C ILE A 384 5.52 -11.38 14.24
N LEU A 385 5.85 -10.27 14.93
CA LEU A 385 5.97 -10.25 16.40
C LEU A 385 4.72 -9.79 17.15
N THR A 386 3.66 -9.36 16.47
CA THR A 386 2.33 -9.20 17.10
C THR A 386 1.49 -10.43 16.78
N LYS A 387 1.75 -11.53 17.50
CA LYS A 387 0.89 -12.69 17.62
C LYS A 387 0.16 -12.64 18.96
#